data_AF-W1XS24-F1
#
_entry.id   AF-W1XS24-F1
#
_cell.length_a   1.000
_cell.length_b   1.000
_cell.length_c   1.000
_cell.angle_alpha   90.00
_cell.angle_beta   90.00
_cell.angle_gamma   90.00
#
_symmetry.space_group_name_H-M   'P 1'
#
loop_
_entity.id
_entity.type
_entity.pdbx_description
1 polymer ?
#
loop_
_entity_poly.entity_id
_entity_poly.type
_entity_poly.pdbx_seq_one_letter_code
_entity_poly.pdbx_strand_id
1 'polypeptide(L)' 'KAANKYNKPVVLDPVGVFASKARTELTNKLLNEVNFTVVRGNISEIKFIGGLDVAGKGVDSFDDGSDASEIVKAVAKKL' A
#
# COMPACT_ATOMS: atom_id res chain seq x y z
N LYS A 1 9.47 1.65 -14.27
CA LYS A 1 9.11 1.29 -15.67
C LYS A 1 10.14 0.41 -16.38
N ALA A 2 11.45 0.74 -16.40
CA ALA A 2 12.46 -0.09 -17.08
C ALA A 2 12.48 -1.56 -16.61
N ALA A 3 12.35 -1.80 -15.29
CA ALA A 3 12.23 -3.14 -14.74
C ALA A 3 11.07 -3.94 -15.36
N ASN A 4 9.87 -3.34 -15.47
CA ASN A 4 8.73 -3.98 -16.13
C ASN A 4 8.99 -4.26 -17.62
N LYS A 5 9.65 -3.34 -18.35
CA LYS A 5 10.02 -3.56 -19.76
C LYS A 5 10.89 -4.81 -19.95
N TYR A 6 11.74 -5.13 -18.98
CA TYR A 6 12.62 -6.30 -19.01
C TYR A 6 12.12 -7.46 -18.14
N ASN A 7 10.81 -7.47 -17.81
CA ASN A 7 10.16 -8.50 -16.99
C ASN A 7 10.89 -8.80 -15.68
N LYS A 8 11.49 -7.77 -15.06
CA LYS A 8 12.13 -7.88 -13.76
C LYS A 8 11.08 -7.66 -12.67
N PRO A 9 11.01 -8.53 -11.65
CA PRO A 9 10.08 -8.36 -10.55
C PRO A 9 10.38 -7.06 -9.80
N VAL A 10 9.34 -6.37 -9.36
CA VAL A 10 9.47 -5.08 -8.67
C VAL A 10 8.72 -5.15 -7.34
N VAL A 11 9.38 -4.70 -6.27
CA VAL A 11 8.78 -4.61 -4.94
C VAL A 11 8.55 -3.14 -4.60
N LEU A 12 7.38 -2.82 -4.07
CA LEU A 12 7.08 -1.52 -3.47
C LEU A 12 7.04 -1.67 -1.95
N ASP A 13 7.71 -0.75 -1.26
CA ASP A 13 7.58 -0.54 0.19
C ASP A 13 7.20 0.94 0.43
N PRO A 14 5.91 1.24 0.66
CA PRO A 14 5.41 2.61 0.75
C PRO A 14 5.56 3.16 2.17
N VAL A 15 6.79 3.12 2.69
CA VAL A 15 7.12 3.47 4.08
C VAL A 15 6.58 4.86 4.44
N GLY A 16 5.70 4.89 5.44
CA GLY A 16 5.07 6.11 5.92
C GLY A 16 4.32 6.87 4.82
N VAL A 17 3.60 6.15 3.95
CA VAL A 17 2.77 6.74 2.88
C VAL A 17 1.82 7.81 3.39
N PHE A 18 1.28 7.64 4.59
CA PHE A 18 0.37 8.60 5.24
C PHE A 18 1.09 9.79 5.91
N ALA A 19 2.43 9.77 6.00
CA ALA A 19 3.18 10.78 6.75
C ALA A 19 3.21 12.16 6.05
N SER A 20 3.03 12.21 4.73
CA SER A 20 2.91 13.47 4.00
C SER A 20 2.17 13.31 2.68
N LYS A 21 1.52 14.38 2.23
CA LYS A 21 0.84 14.43 0.92
C LYS A 21 1.76 14.03 -0.23
N ALA A 22 3.02 14.48 -0.21
CA ALA A 22 4.01 14.13 -1.23
C ALA A 22 4.28 12.62 -1.30
N ARG A 23 4.34 11.92 -0.16
CA ARG A 23 4.52 10.46 -0.13
C ARG A 23 3.29 9.72 -0.65
N THR A 24 2.09 10.17 -0.27
CA THR A 24 0.82 9.66 -0.81
C THR A 24 0.76 9.80 -2.32
N GLU A 25 1.01 11.00 -2.84
CA GLU A 25 0.95 11.30 -4.27
C GLU A 25 1.98 10.49 -5.06
N LEU A 26 3.21 10.39 -4.57
CA LEU A 26 4.24 9.58 -5.20
C LEU A 26 3.87 8.10 -5.23
N THR A 27 3.38 7.56 -4.10
CA THR A 27 2.97 6.15 -4.01
C THR A 27 1.82 5.85 -4.98
N ASN A 28 0.79 6.71 -5.01
CA ASN A 28 -0.32 6.58 -5.95
C ASN A 28 0.13 6.67 -7.40
N LYS A 29 1.05 7.60 -7.72
CA LYS A 29 1.62 7.70 -9.07
C LYS A 29 2.35 6.42 -9.44
N LEU A 30 3.17 5.88 -8.54
CA LEU A 30 3.91 4.64 -8.78
C LEU A 30 2.98 3.45 -8.98
N LEU A 31 1.97 3.28 -8.12
CA LEU A 31 0.98 2.20 -8.22
C LEU A 31 0.22 2.23 -9.57
N ASN A 32 -0.05 3.41 -10.11
CA ASN A 32 -0.71 3.56 -11.42
C ASN A 32 0.23 3.36 -12.62
N GLU A 33 1.54 3.49 -12.44
CA GLU A 33 2.50 3.58 -13.54
C GLU A 33 3.47 2.39 -13.63
N VAL A 34 3.53 1.56 -12.58
CA VAL A 34 4.50 0.47 -12.43
C VAL A 34 3.75 -0.79 -12.00
N ASN A 35 3.99 -1.89 -12.71
CA ASN A 35 3.46 -3.19 -12.33
C ASN A 35 4.35 -3.76 -11.21
N PHE A 36 3.87 -3.74 -9.97
CA PHE A 36 4.57 -4.32 -8.84
C PHE A 36 4.24 -5.81 -8.69
N THR A 37 5.26 -6.62 -8.47
CA THR A 37 5.11 -8.05 -8.18
C THR A 37 4.73 -8.27 -6.72
N VAL A 38 5.23 -7.42 -5.83
CA VAL A 38 4.94 -7.45 -4.40
C VAL A 38 4.80 -6.02 -3.89
N VAL A 39 3.80 -5.79 -3.04
CA VAL A 39 3.71 -4.59 -2.20
C VAL A 39 3.85 -5.05 -0.75
N ARG A 40 4.82 -4.50 -0.05
CA ARG A 40 5.10 -4.79 1.37
C ARG A 40 4.79 -3.55 2.19
N GLY A 41 4.22 -3.72 3.37
CA GLY A 41 4.00 -2.64 4.32
C GLY A 41 3.38 -3.18 5.59
N ASN A 42 3.31 -2.37 6.63
CA ASN A 42 2.49 -2.70 7.79
C ASN A 42 0.99 -2.60 7.45
N ILE A 43 0.13 -3.13 8.32
CA ILE A 43 -1.32 -3.19 8.03
C ILE A 43 -1.93 -1.80 7.81
N SER A 44 -1.44 -0.76 8.51
CA SER A 44 -1.92 0.61 8.36
C SER A 44 -1.56 1.20 7.00
N GLU A 45 -0.35 0.94 6.51
CA GLU A 45 0.08 1.35 5.17
C GLU A 45 -0.72 0.62 4.08
N ILE A 46 -0.94 -0.69 4.23
CA ILE A 46 -1.74 -1.50 3.30
C ILE A 46 -3.20 -1.01 3.28
N LYS A 47 -3.81 -0.73 4.44
CA LYS A 47 -5.14 -0.12 4.53
C LYS A 47 -5.18 1.23 3.80
N PHE A 48 -4.16 2.07 4.01
CA PHE A 48 -4.08 3.41 3.40
C PHE A 48 -4.02 3.37 1.88
N ILE A 49 -3.10 2.59 1.30
CA ILE A 49 -3.00 2.47 -0.16
C ILE A 49 -4.23 1.77 -0.77
N GLY A 50 -4.88 0.90 0.02
CA GLY A 50 -6.15 0.29 -0.33
C GLY A 50 -7.32 1.26 -0.38
N GLY A 51 -7.14 2.52 0.04
CA GLY A 51 -8.22 3.51 0.15
C GLY A 51 -9.31 3.09 1.14
N LEU A 52 -8.97 2.23 2.10
CA LEU A 52 -9.78 2.00 3.28
C LEU A 52 -9.55 3.20 4.20
N ASP A 53 -10.61 3.70 4.82
CA ASP A 53 -10.57 4.94 5.59
C ASP A 53 -9.75 4.73 6.87
N VAL A 54 -8.44 4.94 6.77
CA VAL A 54 -7.54 5.00 7.92
C VAL A 54 -7.67 6.41 8.47
N ALA A 55 -8.67 6.62 9.32
CA ALA A 55 -8.68 7.78 10.21
C ALA A 55 -7.30 7.78 10.89
N GLY A 56 -6.46 8.76 10.55
CA GLY A 56 -5.00 8.78 10.76
C GLY A 56 -4.57 8.88 12.23
N LYS A 57 -5.10 8.02 13.09
CA LYS A 57 -4.60 7.70 14.41
C LYS A 57 -3.55 6.61 14.25
N GLY A 58 -2.50 6.69 15.04
CA GLY A 58 -1.26 5.98 14.80
C GLY A 58 -1.37 4.46 14.75
N VAL A 59 -0.23 3.89 14.39
CA VAL A 59 0.14 2.47 14.22
C VAL A 59 -0.30 1.52 15.35
N ASP A 60 -0.82 2.04 16.47
CA ASP A 60 -1.06 1.31 17.72
C ASP A 60 -2.53 0.98 18.03
N SER A 61 -3.50 1.29 17.16
CA SER A 61 -4.94 1.19 17.54
C SER A 61 -5.87 0.45 16.57
N PHE A 62 -5.35 -0.33 15.63
CA PHE A 62 -6.17 -0.95 14.57
C PHE A 62 -6.43 -2.45 14.74
N ASP A 63 -6.46 -2.94 15.98
CA ASP A 63 -7.09 -4.23 16.27
C ASP A 63 -8.55 -3.97 16.65
N ASP A 64 -9.37 -3.66 15.64
CA ASP A 64 -10.83 -3.59 15.78
C ASP A 64 -11.49 -4.98 15.63
N GLY A 65 -10.69 -6.05 15.65
CA GLY A 65 -11.14 -7.42 15.43
C GLY A 65 -11.38 -7.78 13.96
N SER A 66 -11.05 -6.90 13.01
CA SER A 66 -11.03 -7.26 11.59
C SER A 66 -9.82 -8.15 11.26
N ASP A 67 -10.05 -9.30 10.62
CA ASP A 67 -8.97 -10.19 10.22
C ASP A 67 -8.08 -9.47 9.19
N ALA A 68 -6.83 -9.20 9.60
CA ALA A 68 -5.83 -8.57 8.75
C ALA A 68 -5.66 -9.30 7.40
N SER A 69 -5.91 -10.61 7.35
CA SER A 69 -5.92 -11.41 6.12
C SER A 69 -6.99 -10.97 5.13
N GLU A 70 -8.21 -10.69 5.61
CA GLU A 70 -9.31 -10.26 4.76
C GLU A 70 -9.05 -8.88 4.16
N ILE A 71 -8.54 -7.96 4.99
CA ILE A 71 -8.11 -6.63 4.55
C ILE A 71 -7.04 -6.74 3.47
N VAL A 72 -5.97 -7.50 3.72
CA VAL A 72 -4.87 -7.65 2.75
C VAL A 72 -5.38 -8.25 1.44
N LYS A 73 -6.28 -9.25 1.49
CA LYS A 73 -6.90 -9.83 0.28
C LYS A 73 -7.77 -8.82 -0.47
N ALA A 74 -8.53 -8.00 0.24
CA ALA A 74 -9.37 -6.97 -0.37
C ALA A 74 -8.52 -5.90 -1.07
N VAL A 75 -7.46 -5.43 -0.41
CA VAL A 75 -6.51 -4.47 -0.99
C VAL A 75 -5.79 -5.07 -2.18
N ALA A 76 -5.30 -6.31 -2.09
CA ALA A 76 -4.61 -6.99 -3.18
C ALA A 76 -5.47 -7.22 -4.43
N LYS A 77 -6.80 -7.28 -4.30
CA LYS A 77 -7.73 -7.35 -5.45
C LYS A 77 -7.99 -6.00 -6.10
N LYS A 78 -7.75 -4.91 -5.37
CA LYS A 78 -8.01 -3.54 -5.82
C LYS A 78 -6.80 -2.93 -6.54
N LEU A 79 -5.60 -3.24 -6.03
CA LEU A 79 -4.31 -2.86 -6.62
C LEU A 79 -4.02 -3.70 -7.87
#